data_AF-A0A8U0U1L1-F1
#
_entry.id   AF-A0A8U0U1L1-F1
#
_cell.length_a   1.000
_cell.length_b   1.000
_cell.length_c   1.000
_cell.angle_alpha   90.00
_cell.angle_beta   90.00
_cell.angle_gamma   90.00
#
_symmetry.space_group_name_H-M   'P 1'
#
loop_
_entity.id
_entity.type
_entity.pdbx_description
1 polymer ?
#
loop_
_entity_poly.entity_id
_entity_poly.type
_entity_poly.pdbx_seq_one_letter_code
_entity_poly.pdbx_strand_id
1 'polypeptide(L)'
;MSKKDNGGLTVIFAYLNEKNRPYSAQDVFNNLQKQHGLGKTAQFAEVSEADLKAIDSRISDLSTQVQAISQGCRQLDAELKELNSSLTTEEMMSEIQELEEGCSGYRERLEKINSATNHVTPEQKEMVYKERHLYVKEWKKRKRLASDMMGSILEGYPKTKKQFLEEVGVETDEDCKVTLPST
;
A
#
# COMPACT_ATOMS: atom_id res chain seq x y z
N MET A 1 36.85 -57.55 46.99
CA MET A 1 37.36 -57.64 45.60
C MET A 1 36.50 -56.71 44.75
N SER A 2 36.96 -55.80 43.91
CA SER A 2 38.25 -55.19 43.63
C SER A 2 37.95 -53.84 42.98
N LYS A 3 38.57 -52.74 43.42
CA LYS A 3 38.38 -51.39 42.85
C LYS A 3 38.86 -51.25 41.39
N LYS A 4 39.34 -52.34 40.78
CA LYS A 4 39.88 -52.39 39.42
C LYS A 4 38.82 -52.46 38.31
N ASP A 5 37.63 -52.98 38.58
CA ASP A 5 36.67 -53.30 37.51
C ASP A 5 35.79 -52.10 37.10
N ASN A 6 35.60 -51.13 37.98
CA ASN A 6 34.74 -49.96 37.71
C ASN A 6 35.36 -48.95 36.73
N GLY A 7 36.70 -48.90 36.66
CA GLY A 7 37.41 -47.97 35.77
C GLY A 7 37.25 -48.30 34.29
N GLY A 8 37.13 -49.58 33.94
CA GLY A 8 36.93 -50.00 32.55
C GLY A 8 35.56 -49.60 31.99
N LEU A 9 34.49 -49.73 32.79
CA LEU A 9 33.14 -49.34 32.42
C LEU A 9 33.02 -47.83 32.20
N THR A 10 33.64 -47.02 33.07
CA THR A 10 33.63 -45.56 32.91
C THR A 10 34.32 -45.11 31.62
N VAL A 11 35.45 -45.74 31.27
CA VAL A 11 36.17 -45.42 30.02
C VAL A 11 35.35 -45.79 28.78
N ILE A 12 34.69 -46.94 28.79
CA ILE A 12 33.85 -47.39 27.68
C ILE A 12 32.60 -46.52 27.53
N PHE A 13 31.93 -46.21 28.65
CA PHE A 13 30.79 -45.31 28.66
C PHE A 13 31.15 -43.93 28.13
N ALA A 14 32.28 -43.37 28.59
CA ALA A 14 32.79 -42.09 28.10
C ALA A 14 33.08 -42.13 26.59
N TYR A 15 33.75 -43.18 26.11
CA TYR A 15 34.06 -43.34 24.69
C TYR A 15 32.81 -43.48 23.81
N LEU A 16 31.84 -44.30 24.24
CA LEU A 16 30.58 -44.47 23.51
C LEU A 16 29.76 -43.19 23.49
N ASN A 17 29.74 -42.45 24.61
CA ASN A 17 29.06 -41.17 24.69
C ASN A 17 29.76 -40.08 23.85
N GLU A 18 31.10 -40.04 23.82
CA GLU A 18 31.88 -39.09 23.03
C GLU A 18 31.74 -39.35 21.53
N LYS A 19 31.80 -40.63 21.11
CA LYS A 19 31.73 -40.97 19.68
C LYS A 19 30.31 -41.05 19.15
N ASN A 20 29.32 -41.33 20.00
CA ASN A 20 27.90 -41.39 19.70
C ASN A 20 27.57 -42.09 18.36
N ARG A 21 28.25 -43.21 18.11
CA ARG A 21 28.10 -44.03 16.90
C ARG A 21 27.89 -45.48 17.30
N PRO A 22 27.01 -46.23 16.62
CA PRO A 22 26.82 -47.64 16.89
C PRO A 22 28.08 -48.39 16.46
N TYR A 23 28.80 -48.95 17.42
CA TYR A 23 29.94 -49.83 17.21
C TYR A 23 29.60 -51.22 17.73
N SER A 24 30.10 -52.26 17.06
CA SER A 24 30.03 -53.60 17.64
C SER A 24 30.90 -53.69 18.89
N ALA A 25 30.60 -54.61 19.81
CA ALA A 25 31.42 -54.82 21.01
C ALA A 25 32.90 -55.11 20.65
N GLN A 26 33.13 -55.79 19.53
CA GLN A 26 34.47 -56.09 19.03
C GLN A 26 35.19 -54.82 18.54
N ASP A 27 34.48 -53.92 17.85
CA ASP A 27 35.05 -52.66 17.37
C ASP A 27 35.34 -51.69 18.51
N VAL A 28 34.45 -51.60 19.50
CA VAL A 28 34.68 -50.82 20.72
C VAL A 28 35.93 -51.34 21.44
N PHE A 29 36.05 -52.66 21.60
CA PHE A 29 37.22 -53.28 22.21
C PHE A 29 38.51 -53.00 21.42
N ASN A 30 38.51 -53.20 20.11
CA ASN A 30 39.69 -52.97 19.26
C ASN A 30 40.11 -51.48 19.27
N ASN A 31 39.16 -50.56 19.22
CA ASN A 31 39.42 -49.12 19.22
C ASN A 31 40.00 -48.66 20.57
N LEU A 32 39.42 -49.12 21.68
CA LEU A 32 39.91 -48.80 23.02
C LEU A 32 41.23 -49.50 23.34
N GLN A 33 41.42 -50.73 22.87
CA GLN A 33 42.70 -51.43 22.98
C GLN A 33 43.80 -50.67 22.24
N LYS A 34 43.51 -50.15 21.05
CA LYS A 34 44.44 -49.32 20.27
C LYS A 34 44.75 -47.98 20.94
N GLN A 35 43.78 -47.36 21.61
CA GLN A 35 43.95 -46.06 22.28
C GLN A 35 44.56 -46.17 23.69
N HIS A 36 44.27 -47.23 24.44
CA HIS A 36 44.56 -47.31 25.88
C HIS A 36 45.30 -48.59 26.32
N GLY A 37 45.64 -49.52 25.41
CA GLY A 37 46.47 -50.69 25.71
C GLY A 37 45.82 -51.71 26.67
N LEU A 38 44.49 -51.76 26.74
CA LEU A 38 43.74 -52.61 27.68
C LEU A 38 43.77 -54.10 27.28
N GLY A 39 44.14 -54.98 28.22
CA GLY A 39 44.17 -56.44 28.04
C GLY A 39 42.78 -57.11 28.10
N LYS A 40 42.65 -58.29 27.49
CA LYS A 40 41.42 -59.10 27.38
C LYS A 40 40.95 -59.63 28.74
N THR A 41 40.00 -58.95 29.38
CA THR A 41 38.80 -59.50 30.03
C THR A 41 38.10 -58.40 30.84
N ALA A 42 37.08 -57.78 30.27
CA ALA A 42 36.09 -57.02 31.02
C ALA A 42 34.74 -57.71 30.81
N GLN A 43 34.19 -58.30 31.87
CA GLN A 43 32.86 -58.88 31.87
C GLN A 43 31.89 -57.75 32.24
N PHE A 44 31.06 -57.35 31.28
CA PHE A 44 30.11 -56.25 31.44
C PHE A 44 28.92 -56.68 32.29
N ALA A 45 28.35 -55.74 33.05
CA ALA A 45 27.09 -55.97 33.74
C ALA A 45 25.98 -56.21 32.70
N GLU A 46 25.25 -57.31 32.82
CA GLU A 46 24.07 -57.58 31.99
C GLU A 46 22.99 -56.55 32.33
N VAL A 47 22.67 -55.69 31.36
CA VAL A 47 21.53 -54.78 31.45
C VAL A 47 20.27 -55.64 31.38
N SER A 48 19.36 -55.46 32.34
CA SER A 48 18.13 -56.24 32.37
C SER A 48 17.21 -55.84 31.20
N GLU A 49 16.47 -56.81 30.65
CA GLU A 49 15.47 -56.53 29.60
C GLU A 49 14.41 -55.53 30.05
N ALA A 50 14.16 -55.46 31.37
CA ALA A 50 13.25 -54.49 31.98
C ALA A 50 13.78 -53.05 31.88
N ASP A 51 15.09 -52.84 32.10
CA ASP A 51 15.70 -51.51 32.02
C ASP A 51 15.71 -50.98 30.58
N LEU A 52 15.97 -51.87 29.60
CA LEU A 52 15.87 -51.51 28.17
C LEU A 52 14.46 -51.09 27.79
N LYS A 53 13.44 -51.88 28.18
CA LYS A 53 12.03 -51.52 27.93
C LYS A 53 11.61 -50.22 28.59
N ALA A 54 12.11 -49.93 29.79
CA ALA A 54 11.83 -48.68 30.48
C ALA A 54 12.45 -47.47 29.75
N ILE A 55 13.68 -47.61 29.25
CA ILE A 55 14.35 -46.58 28.46
C ILE A 55 13.63 -46.37 27.12
N ASP A 56 13.24 -47.43 26.42
CA ASP A 56 12.49 -47.34 25.17
C ASP A 56 11.14 -46.64 25.36
N SER A 57 10.41 -46.95 26.44
CA SER A 57 9.17 -46.25 26.81
C SER A 57 9.43 -44.75 27.00
N ARG A 58 10.50 -44.39 27.72
CA ARG A 58 10.85 -42.99 27.96
C ARG A 58 11.27 -42.26 26.68
N ILE A 59 11.97 -42.93 25.77
CA ILE A 59 12.31 -42.38 24.45
C ILE A 59 11.04 -42.11 23.65
N SER A 60 10.08 -43.03 23.67
CA SER A 60 8.78 -42.87 23.01
C SER A 60 8.02 -41.67 23.58
N ASP A 61 7.91 -41.58 24.92
CA ASP A 61 7.22 -40.49 25.61
C ASP A 61 7.87 -39.13 25.34
N LEU A 62 9.20 -39.04 25.36
CA LEU A 62 9.90 -37.79 25.05
C LEU A 62 9.76 -37.43 23.57
N SER A 63 9.80 -38.40 22.67
CA SER A 63 9.63 -38.16 21.23
C SER A 63 8.25 -37.61 20.91
N THR A 64 7.20 -38.15 21.53
CA THR A 64 5.83 -37.65 21.38
C THR A 64 5.66 -36.25 21.94
N GLN A 65 6.25 -35.94 23.09
CA GLN A 65 6.26 -34.59 23.65
C GLN A 65 6.97 -33.58 22.73
N VAL A 66 8.14 -33.94 22.20
CA VAL A 66 8.87 -33.09 21.25
C VAL A 66 8.04 -32.84 19.99
N GLN A 67 7.38 -33.86 19.47
CA GLN A 67 6.50 -33.73 18.31
C GLN A 67 5.32 -32.79 18.60
N ALA A 68 4.66 -32.95 19.74
CA ALA A 68 3.53 -32.11 20.15
C ALA A 68 3.95 -30.63 20.33
N ILE A 69 5.05 -30.38 21.04
CA ILE A 69 5.58 -29.02 21.25
C ILE A 69 5.98 -28.40 19.91
N SER A 70 6.69 -29.15 19.05
CA SER A 70 7.10 -28.64 17.73
C SER A 70 5.91 -28.28 16.86
N GLN A 71 4.82 -29.07 16.90
CA GLN A 71 3.59 -28.75 16.18
C GLN A 71 2.92 -27.50 16.74
N GLY A 72 2.87 -27.34 18.07
CA GLY A 72 2.34 -26.14 18.72
C GLY A 72 3.12 -24.88 18.36
N CYS A 73 4.46 -24.95 18.34
CA CYS A 73 5.29 -23.84 17.88
C CYS A 73 4.98 -23.44 16.43
N ARG A 74 4.82 -24.41 15.52
CA ARG A 74 4.48 -24.12 14.11
C ARG A 74 3.12 -23.45 13.96
N GLN A 75 2.15 -23.80 14.81
CA GLN A 75 0.83 -23.16 14.81
C GLN A 75 0.91 -21.72 15.30
N LEU A 76 1.59 -21.49 16.43
CA LEU A 76 1.82 -20.14 16.97
C LEU A 76 2.60 -19.25 16.00
N ASP A 77 3.60 -19.79 15.30
CA ASP A 77 4.35 -19.06 14.27
C ASP A 77 3.45 -18.68 13.09
N ALA A 78 2.50 -19.55 12.71
CA ALA A 78 1.54 -19.25 11.65
C ALA A 78 0.55 -18.14 12.08
N GLU A 79 0.02 -18.21 13.30
CA GLU A 79 -0.86 -17.18 13.87
C GLU A 79 -0.14 -15.84 14.01
N LEU A 80 1.11 -15.84 14.49
CA LEU A 80 1.92 -14.62 14.56
C LEU A 80 2.21 -14.04 13.18
N LYS A 81 2.46 -14.87 12.18
CA LYS A 81 2.66 -14.40 10.80
C LYS A 81 1.39 -13.79 10.23
N GLU A 82 0.24 -14.41 10.47
CA GLU A 82 -1.07 -13.90 10.06
C GLU A 82 -1.37 -12.55 10.72
N LEU A 83 -1.19 -12.47 12.04
CA LEU A 83 -1.43 -11.25 12.81
C LEU A 83 -0.45 -10.11 12.49
N ASN A 84 0.82 -10.43 12.17
CA ASN A 84 1.78 -9.42 11.70
C ASN A 84 1.59 -9.03 10.23
N SER A 85 0.87 -9.84 9.45
CA SER A 85 0.52 -9.51 8.07
C SER A 85 -0.74 -8.65 7.97
N SER A 86 -1.56 -8.61 9.03
CA SER A 86 -2.66 -7.68 9.16
C SER A 86 -2.19 -6.37 9.77
N LEU A 87 -2.88 -5.30 9.40
CA LEU A 87 -2.65 -3.97 9.96
C LEU A 87 -2.87 -4.01 11.47
N THR A 88 -1.93 -3.48 12.25
CA THR A 88 -2.08 -3.42 13.70
C THR A 88 -3.24 -2.48 14.07
N THR A 89 -3.81 -2.64 15.26
CA THR A 89 -4.88 -1.75 15.73
C THR A 89 -4.44 -0.29 15.74
N GLU A 90 -3.19 -0.01 16.09
CA GLU A 90 -2.62 1.36 16.10
C GLU A 90 -2.54 1.95 14.69
N GLU A 91 -2.01 1.18 13.72
CA GLU A 91 -1.95 1.60 12.32
C GLU A 91 -3.36 1.81 11.74
N MET A 92 -4.32 0.94 12.09
CA MET A 92 -5.72 1.09 11.66
C MET A 92 -6.35 2.35 12.24
N MET A 93 -6.06 2.69 13.50
CA MET A 93 -6.55 3.92 14.13
C MET A 93 -5.96 5.16 13.46
N SER A 94 -4.66 5.14 13.12
CA SER A 94 -4.01 6.22 12.37
C SER A 94 -4.66 6.42 10.99
N GLU A 95 -4.89 5.33 10.25
CA GLU A 95 -5.52 5.38 8.93
C GLU A 95 -6.95 5.93 9.00
N ILE A 96 -7.73 5.50 10.01
CA ILE A 96 -9.08 6.04 10.25
C ILE A 96 -9.02 7.54 10.50
N GLN A 97 -8.10 7.99 11.34
CA GLN A 97 -7.94 9.41 11.64
C GLN A 97 -7.61 10.22 10.37
N GLU A 98 -6.66 9.77 9.55
CA GLU A 98 -6.29 10.44 8.30
C GLU A 98 -7.46 10.51 7.30
N LEU A 99 -8.21 9.40 7.18
CA LEU A 99 -9.40 9.35 6.32
C LEU A 99 -10.50 10.28 6.82
N GLU A 100 -10.74 10.35 8.12
CA GLU A 100 -11.72 11.25 8.73
C GLU A 100 -11.34 12.72 8.54
N GLU A 101 -10.08 13.07 8.73
CA GLU A 101 -9.54 14.41 8.46
C GLU A 101 -9.69 14.79 6.98
N GLY A 102 -9.36 13.87 6.08
CA GLY A 102 -9.55 14.05 4.64
C GLY A 102 -11.02 14.25 4.27
N CYS A 103 -11.91 13.41 4.79
CA CYS A 103 -13.36 13.54 4.59
C CYS A 103 -13.90 14.88 5.11
N SER A 104 -13.44 15.33 6.27
CA SER A 104 -13.79 16.63 6.84
C SER A 104 -13.39 17.78 5.90
N GLY A 105 -12.13 17.76 5.40
CA GLY A 105 -11.63 18.76 4.46
C GLY A 105 -12.40 18.78 3.13
N TYR A 106 -12.73 17.61 2.56
CA TYR A 106 -13.53 17.53 1.34
C TYR A 106 -14.94 18.08 1.54
N ARG A 107 -15.58 17.80 2.68
CA ARG A 107 -16.90 18.34 3.02
C ARG A 107 -16.87 19.86 3.16
N GLU A 108 -15.88 20.41 3.86
CA GLU A 108 -15.72 21.86 3.99
C GLU A 108 -15.53 22.54 2.63
N ARG A 109 -14.70 21.95 1.76
CA ARG A 109 -14.51 22.45 0.40
C ARG A 109 -15.80 22.41 -0.42
N LEU A 110 -16.57 21.33 -0.30
CA LEU A 110 -17.85 21.18 -0.98
C LEU A 110 -18.88 22.18 -0.47
N GLU A 111 -18.92 22.43 0.84
CA GLU A 111 -19.77 23.46 1.44
C GLU A 111 -19.41 24.87 0.96
N LYS A 112 -18.11 25.21 0.89
CA LYS A 112 -17.64 26.49 0.32
C LYS A 112 -18.04 26.66 -1.15
N ILE A 113 -17.92 25.60 -1.94
CA ILE A 113 -18.33 25.63 -3.35
C ILE A 113 -19.85 25.79 -3.44
N ASN A 114 -20.63 25.03 -2.67
CA ASN A 114 -22.10 25.08 -2.72
C ASN A 114 -22.66 26.40 -2.17
N SER A 115 -22.09 26.95 -1.11
CA SER A 115 -22.52 28.23 -0.51
C SER A 115 -22.11 29.45 -1.33
N ALA A 116 -21.13 29.31 -2.23
CA ALA A 116 -20.76 30.37 -3.16
C ALA A 116 -21.97 30.74 -4.05
N THR A 117 -22.43 31.98 -3.94
CA THR A 117 -23.64 32.48 -4.61
C THR A 117 -23.48 32.66 -6.14
N ASN A 118 -22.28 32.44 -6.69
CA ASN A 118 -21.96 32.64 -8.12
C ASN A 118 -22.16 31.36 -8.96
N HIS A 119 -23.22 30.59 -8.72
CA HIS A 119 -23.54 29.44 -9.56
C HIS A 119 -24.30 29.89 -10.80
N VAL A 120 -23.58 29.98 -11.93
CA VAL A 120 -24.21 30.05 -13.25
C VAL A 120 -24.41 28.61 -13.71
N THR A 121 -25.66 28.17 -13.83
CA THR A 121 -25.93 26.82 -14.32
C THR A 121 -25.44 26.68 -15.76
N PRO A 122 -25.06 25.47 -16.20
CA PRO A 122 -24.70 25.23 -17.60
C PRO A 122 -25.75 25.74 -18.59
N GLU A 123 -27.04 25.64 -18.23
CA GLU A 123 -28.16 26.11 -19.04
C GLU A 123 -28.21 27.63 -19.11
N GLN A 124 -28.06 28.31 -17.97
CA GLN A 124 -27.98 29.78 -17.93
C GLN A 124 -26.78 30.29 -18.73
N LYS A 125 -25.63 29.63 -18.60
CA LYS A 125 -24.42 29.93 -19.39
C LYS A 125 -24.73 29.83 -20.88
N GLU A 126 -25.30 28.72 -21.32
CA GLU A 126 -25.64 28.48 -22.73
C GLU A 126 -26.64 29.51 -23.27
N MET A 127 -27.65 29.88 -22.48
CA MET A 127 -28.60 30.95 -22.85
C MET A 127 -27.90 32.28 -23.07
N VAL A 128 -27.01 32.68 -22.16
CA VAL A 128 -26.22 33.92 -22.29
C VAL A 128 -25.34 33.90 -23.54
N TYR A 129 -24.70 32.77 -23.85
CA TYR A 129 -23.91 32.64 -25.09
C TYR A 129 -24.76 32.76 -26.35
N LYS A 130 -25.94 32.14 -26.38
CA LYS A 130 -26.89 32.24 -27.50
C LYS A 130 -27.39 33.67 -27.70
N GLU A 131 -27.76 34.35 -26.62
CA GLU A 131 -28.19 35.75 -26.65
C GLU A 131 -27.07 36.67 -27.11
N ARG A 132 -25.86 36.54 -26.53
CA ARG A 132 -24.68 37.30 -26.97
C ARG A 132 -24.45 37.11 -28.47
N HIS A 133 -24.47 35.88 -28.95
CA HIS A 133 -24.28 35.58 -30.36
C HIS A 133 -25.36 36.24 -31.24
N LEU A 134 -26.63 36.15 -30.85
CA LEU A 134 -27.74 36.76 -31.55
C LEU A 134 -27.59 38.29 -31.62
N TYR A 135 -27.33 38.94 -30.49
CA TYR A 135 -27.21 40.40 -30.43
C TYR A 135 -25.99 40.93 -31.17
N VAL A 136 -24.85 40.26 -31.09
CA VAL A 136 -23.65 40.64 -31.87
C VAL A 136 -23.90 40.46 -33.37
N LYS A 137 -24.59 39.40 -33.80
CA LYS A 137 -24.97 39.19 -35.20
C LYS A 137 -25.87 40.32 -35.70
N GLU A 138 -26.91 40.67 -34.94
CA GLU A 138 -27.84 41.74 -35.31
C GLU A 138 -27.17 43.12 -35.29
N TRP A 139 -26.28 43.40 -34.32
CA TRP A 139 -25.49 44.64 -34.30
C TRP A 139 -24.65 44.77 -35.58
N LYS A 140 -23.90 43.73 -35.98
CA LYS A 140 -23.11 43.73 -37.22
C LYS A 140 -23.98 43.99 -38.46
N LYS A 141 -25.13 43.32 -38.54
CA LYS A 141 -26.08 43.47 -39.66
C LYS A 141 -26.63 44.90 -39.75
N ARG A 142 -27.10 45.45 -38.62
CA ARG A 142 -27.67 46.80 -38.55
C ARG A 142 -26.61 47.88 -38.83
N LYS A 143 -25.41 47.75 -38.26
CA LYS A 143 -24.29 48.68 -38.52
C LYS A 143 -23.94 48.72 -40.01
N ARG A 144 -23.91 47.55 -40.68
CA ARG A 144 -23.68 47.47 -42.12
C ARG A 144 -24.77 48.19 -42.91
N LEU A 145 -26.04 47.85 -42.68
CA LEU A 145 -27.17 48.47 -43.39
C LEU A 145 -27.21 49.99 -43.20
N ALA A 146 -27.03 50.47 -41.97
CA ALA A 146 -26.95 51.91 -41.70
C ALA A 146 -25.76 52.56 -42.41
N SER A 147 -24.59 51.91 -42.43
CA SER A 147 -23.41 52.41 -43.13
C SER A 147 -23.61 52.48 -44.65
N ASP A 148 -24.26 51.48 -45.23
CA ASP A 148 -24.56 51.43 -46.66
C ASP A 148 -25.54 52.55 -47.04
N MET A 149 -26.62 52.73 -46.27
CA MET A 149 -27.58 53.83 -46.46
C MET A 149 -26.92 55.21 -46.34
N MET A 150 -26.07 55.39 -45.32
CA MET A 150 -25.30 56.63 -45.16
C MET A 150 -24.35 56.86 -46.34
N GLY A 151 -23.71 55.81 -46.85
CA GLY A 151 -22.87 55.87 -48.04
C GLY A 151 -23.63 56.41 -49.25
N SER A 152 -24.79 55.84 -49.56
CA SER A 152 -25.63 56.28 -50.68
C SER A 152 -26.13 57.73 -50.55
N ILE A 153 -26.42 58.20 -49.33
CA ILE A 153 -26.81 59.59 -49.11
C ILE A 153 -25.60 60.52 -49.33
N LEU A 154 -24.42 60.13 -48.84
CA LEU A 154 -23.21 60.94 -48.91
C LEU A 154 -22.67 61.09 -50.34
N GLU A 155 -22.98 60.18 -51.26
CA GLU A 155 -22.61 60.29 -52.69
C GLU A 155 -23.14 61.57 -53.34
N GLY A 156 -24.30 62.08 -52.89
CA GLY A 156 -24.91 63.31 -53.39
C GLY A 156 -24.81 64.51 -52.43
N TYR A 157 -24.11 64.37 -51.31
CA TYR A 157 -24.16 65.35 -50.23
C TYR A 157 -23.00 66.37 -50.34
N PRO A 158 -23.25 67.68 -50.27
CA PRO A 158 -22.25 68.72 -50.55
C PRO A 158 -21.24 68.96 -49.41
N LYS A 159 -21.44 68.38 -48.23
CA LYS A 159 -20.62 68.58 -47.02
C LYS A 159 -19.96 67.28 -46.56
N THR A 160 -19.11 67.36 -45.54
CA THR A 160 -18.39 66.21 -45.01
C THR A 160 -19.31 65.25 -44.23
N LYS A 161 -18.93 63.96 -44.16
CA LYS A 161 -19.63 62.93 -43.37
C LYS A 161 -19.86 63.35 -41.92
N LYS A 162 -18.89 64.01 -41.28
CA LYS A 162 -19.01 64.44 -39.89
C LYS A 162 -20.13 65.47 -39.71
N GLN A 163 -20.19 66.45 -40.60
CA GLN A 163 -21.24 67.48 -40.58
C GLN A 163 -22.62 66.87 -40.86
N PHE A 164 -22.70 65.89 -41.77
CA PHE A 164 -23.94 65.17 -42.03
C PHE A 164 -24.45 64.42 -40.77
N LEU A 165 -23.58 63.67 -40.10
CA LEU A 165 -23.94 62.93 -38.89
C LEU A 165 -24.39 63.85 -37.76
N GLU A 166 -23.73 64.99 -37.59
CA GLU A 166 -24.11 66.02 -36.63
C GLU A 166 -25.46 66.68 -36.98
N GLU A 167 -25.72 67.00 -38.25
CA GLU A 167 -26.99 67.58 -38.71
C GLU A 167 -28.17 66.61 -38.57
N VAL A 168 -27.96 65.30 -38.79
CA VAL A 168 -29.00 64.28 -38.69
C VAL A 168 -29.11 63.71 -37.26
N GLY A 169 -28.16 64.01 -36.38
CA GLY A 169 -28.14 63.54 -34.99
C GLY A 169 -27.81 62.05 -34.85
N VAL A 170 -26.95 61.52 -35.72
CA VAL A 170 -26.51 60.11 -35.68
C VAL A 170 -25.20 59.99 -34.90
N GLU A 171 -25.24 59.30 -33.77
CA GLU A 171 -24.06 58.93 -32.99
C GLU A 171 -23.47 57.60 -33.48
N THR A 172 -22.14 57.54 -33.58
CA THR A 172 -21.42 56.32 -33.98
C THR A 172 -21.05 55.45 -32.78
N ASP A 173 -20.74 54.17 -33.03
CA ASP A 173 -20.22 53.27 -32.00
C ASP A 173 -18.98 53.86 -31.31
N GLU A 174 -18.13 54.55 -32.10
CA GLU A 174 -16.93 55.22 -31.65
C GLU A 174 -17.24 56.43 -30.74
N ASP A 175 -18.30 57.19 -31.03
CA ASP A 175 -18.80 58.28 -30.16
C ASP A 175 -19.29 57.74 -28.81
N CYS A 176 -19.94 56.57 -28.84
CA CYS A 176 -20.40 55.83 -27.65
C CYS A 176 -19.28 55.04 -26.95
N LYS A 177 -18.05 55.04 -27.47
CA LYS A 177 -16.90 54.26 -26.97
C LYS A 177 -17.19 52.75 -26.88
N VAL A 178 -18.02 52.22 -27.77
CA VAL A 178 -18.34 50.80 -27.86
C VAL A 178 -17.65 50.16 -29.06
N THR A 179 -17.13 48.96 -28.86
CA THR A 179 -16.50 48.18 -29.92
C THR A 179 -17.21 46.84 -30.06
N LEU A 180 -17.37 46.38 -31.30
CA LEU A 180 -17.89 45.03 -31.56
C LEU A 180 -17.02 43.99 -30.82
N PRO A 181 -17.61 43.15 -29.96
CA PRO A 181 -16.86 42.10 -29.28
C PRO A 181 -16.18 41.19 -30.30
N SER A 182 -14.88 40.93 -30.09
CA SER A 182 -14.18 39.87 -30.82
C SER A 182 -14.87 38.53 -30.53
N THR A 183 -15.02 37.71 -31.58
CA THR A 183 -15.67 36.40 -31.52
C THR A 183 -15.07 35.55 -30.41
#